data_AF-A0A9W9MIC0-F1
#
_entry.id   AF-A0A9W9MIC0-F1
#
_cell.length_a   1.000
_cell.length_b   1.000
_cell.length_c   1.000
_cell.angle_alpha   90.00
_cell.angle_beta   90.00
_cell.angle_gamma   90.00
#
_symmetry.space_group_name_H-M   'P 1'
#
loop_
_entity.id
_entity.type
_entity.pdbx_description
1 polymer ?
#
loop_
_entity_poly.entity_id
_entity_poly.type
_entity_poly.pdbx_seq_one_letter_code
_entity_poly.pdbx_strand_id
1 'polypeptide(L)'
;MAPPDYKIPELDLSEVTFVELLQELEDEHSKYSKLENPRNCVVRARWLEKDCVVKVFHHIPREDAHTPDHEPDPFTNETRAYSRLKARGFCERGDIPDVYGVIKQINPRSEGWEKILYNFFEDDTRPSAIVIEYIPNSGIINLPNFSYAALKKLRHILAEMHEAWVEHSDPYPRNMLLQEGTGRALWIDFDVARTYTPGMVTERQRSWFVGELNVMDQFIEALVSTESLSFIMQN
;
A
#
# COMPACT_ATOMS: atom_id res chain seq x y z
N MET A 1 -25.64 6.75 8.58
CA MET A 1 -24.48 6.43 9.43
C MET A 1 -23.51 5.66 8.54
N ALA A 2 -22.22 6.02 8.51
CA ALA A 2 -21.26 5.27 7.71
C ALA A 2 -21.15 3.83 8.24
N PRO A 3 -20.93 2.81 7.38
CA PRO A 3 -20.76 1.44 7.85
C PRO A 3 -19.54 1.33 8.78
N PRO A 4 -19.58 0.43 9.78
CA PRO A 4 -18.42 0.16 10.61
C PRO A 4 -17.28 -0.41 9.77
N ASP A 5 -16.05 -0.26 10.26
CA ASP A 5 -14.85 -0.73 9.58
C ASP A 5 -14.84 -2.27 9.52
N TYR A 6 -14.27 -2.82 8.45
CA TYR A 6 -14.26 -4.26 8.21
C TYR A 6 -13.29 -4.95 9.16
N LYS A 7 -13.75 -5.94 9.90
CA LYS A 7 -12.89 -6.74 10.77
C LYS A 7 -12.07 -7.73 9.94
N ILE A 8 -10.83 -7.37 9.64
CA ILE A 8 -9.89 -8.25 8.93
C ILE A 8 -9.63 -9.49 9.80
N PRO A 9 -9.81 -10.71 9.27
CA PRO A 9 -9.57 -11.94 10.04
C PRO A 9 -8.08 -12.13 10.32
N GLU A 10 -7.78 -12.81 11.42
CA GLU A 10 -6.43 -13.22 11.77
C GLU A 10 -6.17 -14.63 11.21
N LEU A 11 -5.01 -14.82 10.60
CA LEU A 11 -4.55 -16.05 9.96
C LEU A 11 -3.33 -16.60 10.68
N ASP A 12 -3.07 -17.89 10.51
CA ASP A 12 -1.84 -18.54 10.96
C ASP A 12 -0.82 -18.60 9.82
N LEU A 13 0.45 -18.29 10.10
CA LEU A 13 1.52 -18.34 9.09
C LEU A 13 1.67 -19.75 8.48
N SER A 14 1.37 -20.80 9.25
CA SER A 14 1.43 -22.19 8.78
C SER A 14 0.40 -22.51 7.68
N GLU A 15 -0.63 -21.68 7.52
CA GLU A 15 -1.61 -21.78 6.42
C GLU A 15 -1.11 -21.12 5.13
N VAL A 16 0.04 -20.44 5.17
CA VAL A 16 0.57 -19.64 4.06
C VAL A 16 1.88 -20.24 3.56
N THR A 17 1.87 -20.63 2.28
CA THR A 17 3.04 -21.24 1.62
C THR A 17 3.79 -20.19 0.81
N PHE A 18 5.06 -19.97 1.14
CA PHE A 18 5.94 -19.09 0.37
C PHE A 18 6.08 -19.56 -1.09
N VAL A 19 6.11 -18.61 -2.04
CA VAL A 19 6.34 -18.87 -3.47
C VAL A 19 7.63 -18.19 -3.94
N GLU A 20 7.69 -16.87 -3.86
CA GLU A 20 8.83 -16.07 -4.31
C GLU A 20 8.90 -14.73 -3.57
N LEU A 21 10.09 -14.14 -3.53
CA LEU A 21 10.31 -12.79 -3.00
C LEU A 21 10.00 -11.78 -4.11
N LEU A 22 9.10 -10.82 -3.86
CA LEU A 22 8.69 -9.82 -4.85
C LEU A 22 9.51 -8.55 -4.76
N GLN A 23 9.94 -8.18 -3.56
CA GLN A 23 10.82 -7.05 -3.33
C GLN A 23 12.00 -7.51 -2.48
N GLU A 24 13.19 -7.55 -3.10
CA GLU A 24 14.43 -7.85 -2.40
C GLU A 24 14.83 -6.72 -1.46
N LEU A 25 15.33 -7.13 -0.29
CA LEU A 25 15.93 -6.27 0.71
C LEU A 25 17.40 -6.04 0.35
N GLU A 26 17.72 -5.37 -0.75
CA GLU A 26 19.13 -5.06 -1.05
C GLU A 26 19.41 -3.57 -1.27
N ASP A 27 20.32 -3.04 -0.44
CA ASP A 27 21.63 -2.65 -0.95
C ASP A 27 22.68 -2.56 0.18
N GLU A 28 23.92 -2.99 -0.07
CA GLU A 28 25.07 -2.87 0.86
C GLU A 28 25.35 -1.42 1.29
N HIS A 29 24.83 -0.43 0.57
CA HIS A 29 24.87 0.99 0.93
C HIS A 29 23.94 1.37 2.09
N SER A 30 22.97 0.50 2.45
CA SER A 30 22.08 0.68 3.61
C SER A 30 22.75 0.37 4.95
N LYS A 31 24.01 -0.13 4.97
CA LYS A 31 24.74 -0.43 6.22
C LYS A 31 24.88 0.78 7.16
N TYR A 32 24.72 2.00 6.65
CA TYR A 32 24.90 3.24 7.42
C TYR A 32 23.59 3.98 7.77
N SER A 33 22.43 3.48 7.36
CA SER A 33 21.13 4.09 7.69
C SER A 33 20.12 3.09 8.23
N LYS A 34 20.49 2.36 9.29
CA LYS A 34 19.49 1.64 10.13
C LYS A 34 18.38 2.56 10.67
N LEU A 35 18.54 3.89 10.57
CA LEU A 35 17.56 4.89 10.99
C LEU A 35 16.61 5.39 9.89
N GLU A 36 16.80 5.09 8.59
CA GLU A 36 16.03 5.81 7.55
C GLU A 36 14.92 5.04 6.83
N ASN A 37 14.88 3.70 6.82
CA ASN A 37 13.66 2.95 6.50
C ASN A 37 13.90 1.44 6.65
N PRO A 38 13.40 0.79 7.71
CA PRO A 38 13.41 -0.68 7.72
C PRO A 38 12.39 -1.15 6.68
N ARG A 39 12.87 -1.47 5.47
CA ARG A 39 11.99 -1.84 4.35
C ARG A 39 11.20 -3.09 4.70
N ASN A 40 9.90 -3.04 4.46
CA ASN A 40 8.99 -4.17 4.62
C ASN A 40 9.41 -5.32 3.70
N CYS A 41 9.20 -6.56 4.14
CA CYS A 41 9.43 -7.74 3.31
C CYS A 41 8.15 -8.06 2.53
N VAL A 42 8.22 -8.08 1.20
CA VAL A 42 7.07 -8.35 0.32
C VAL A 42 7.31 -9.65 -0.43
N VAL A 43 6.47 -10.65 -0.16
CA VAL A 43 6.56 -11.95 -0.83
C VAL A 43 5.26 -12.32 -1.52
N ARG A 44 5.38 -13.08 -2.60
CA ARG A 44 4.26 -13.84 -3.14
C ARG A 44 4.18 -15.16 -2.39
N ALA A 45 2.96 -15.55 -2.05
CA ALA A 45 2.64 -16.77 -1.34
C ALA A 45 1.34 -17.38 -1.86
N ARG A 46 0.94 -18.52 -1.29
CA ARG A 46 -0.38 -19.12 -1.48
C ARG A 46 -1.09 -19.33 -0.16
N TRP A 47 -2.38 -18.99 -0.12
CA TRP A 47 -3.29 -19.22 1.00
C TRP A 47 -4.63 -19.74 0.46
N LEU A 48 -5.11 -20.89 0.96
CA LEU A 48 -6.32 -21.58 0.47
C LEU A 48 -6.38 -21.67 -1.07
N GLU A 49 -5.28 -22.11 -1.68
CA GLU A 49 -5.07 -22.21 -3.14
C GLU A 49 -5.02 -20.89 -3.93
N LYS A 50 -5.30 -19.74 -3.30
CA LYS A 50 -5.20 -18.41 -3.91
C LYS A 50 -3.76 -17.91 -3.89
N ASP A 51 -3.31 -17.34 -4.99
CA ASP A 51 -2.10 -16.50 -4.99
C ASP A 51 -2.37 -15.24 -4.16
N CYS A 52 -1.42 -14.91 -3.29
CA CYS A 52 -1.49 -13.75 -2.41
C CYS A 52 -0.13 -13.06 -2.27
N VAL A 53 -0.15 -11.83 -1.80
CA VAL A 53 1.03 -11.11 -1.32
C VAL A 53 1.00 -11.11 0.20
N VAL A 54 2.12 -11.44 0.81
CA VAL A 54 2.35 -11.24 2.25
C VAL A 54 3.34 -10.11 2.39
N LYS A 55 2.88 -9.01 2.99
CA LYS A 55 3.74 -7.87 3.34
C LYS A 55 3.98 -7.91 4.84
N VAL A 56 5.25 -8.09 5.23
CA VAL A 56 5.71 -8.23 6.61
C VAL A 56 6.39 -6.94 7.04
N PHE A 57 6.02 -6.44 8.21
CA PHE A 57 6.40 -5.12 8.70
C PHE A 57 7.27 -5.21 9.94
N HIS A 58 8.24 -4.29 10.01
CA HIS A 58 8.90 -3.96 11.27
C HIS A 58 7.93 -3.11 12.11
N HIS A 59 7.87 -3.40 13.41
CA HIS A 59 7.08 -2.57 14.32
C HIS A 59 7.86 -1.32 14.70
N ILE A 60 7.19 -0.18 14.61
CA ILE A 60 7.76 1.10 15.04
C ILE A 60 7.00 1.55 16.28
N PRO A 61 7.60 1.47 17.48
CA PRO A 61 6.93 1.87 18.70
C PRO A 61 6.65 3.37 18.69
N ARG A 62 5.57 3.76 19.36
CA ARG A 62 5.26 5.18 19.54
C ARG A 62 6.19 5.80 20.58
N GLU A 63 7.09 6.67 20.11
CA GLU A 63 7.95 7.54 20.89
C GLU A 63 7.37 8.97 21.07
N ASP A 64 7.86 9.69 22.08
CA ASP A 64 7.44 11.07 22.42
C ASP A 64 7.71 12.09 21.30
N ALA A 65 8.69 11.81 20.43
CA ALA A 65 9.06 12.67 19.32
C ALA A 65 8.05 12.62 18.15
N HIS A 66 7.20 11.60 18.07
CA HIS A 66 6.20 11.52 17.01
C HIS A 66 5.05 12.49 17.25
N THR A 67 4.55 13.06 16.16
CA THR A 67 3.42 13.97 16.26
C THR A 67 2.16 13.21 16.71
N PRO A 68 1.30 13.82 17.56
CA PRO A 68 0.11 13.15 18.10
C PRO A 68 -0.85 12.60 17.03
N ASP A 69 -0.90 13.26 15.88
CA ASP A 69 -1.74 12.96 14.73
C ASP A 69 -1.15 11.89 13.79
N HIS A 70 0.04 11.37 14.09
CA HIS A 70 0.70 10.34 13.31
C HIS A 70 0.68 8.99 14.04
N GLU A 71 0.32 7.95 13.31
CA GLU A 71 0.54 6.57 13.72
C GLU A 71 1.86 6.12 13.07
N PRO A 72 2.93 5.87 13.85
CA PRO A 72 4.23 5.52 13.29
C PRO A 72 4.30 4.07 12.82
N ASP A 73 3.44 3.18 13.30
CA ASP A 73 3.51 1.75 12.97
C ASP A 73 2.90 1.45 11.59
N PRO A 74 3.70 0.99 10.60
CA PRO A 74 3.24 0.80 9.23
C PRO A 74 2.20 -0.30 9.09
N PHE A 75 2.32 -1.38 9.87
CA PHE A 75 1.31 -2.43 9.93
C PHE A 75 -0.05 -1.87 10.39
N THR A 76 -0.05 -1.02 11.41
CA THR A 76 -1.27 -0.38 11.92
C THR A 76 -1.90 0.56 10.89
N ASN A 77 -1.09 1.35 10.18
CA ASN A 77 -1.58 2.23 9.11
C ASN A 77 -2.25 1.44 7.99
N GLU A 78 -1.55 0.44 7.45
CA GLU A 78 -2.02 -0.34 6.31
C GLU A 78 -3.28 -1.13 6.68
N THR A 79 -3.31 -1.76 7.85
CA THR A 79 -4.50 -2.53 8.30
C THR A 79 -5.72 -1.65 8.56
N ARG A 80 -5.54 -0.44 9.13
CA ARG A 80 -6.65 0.52 9.30
C ARG A 80 -7.19 1.00 7.95
N ALA A 81 -6.31 1.30 7.00
CA ALA A 81 -6.70 1.70 5.65
C ALA A 81 -7.51 0.60 4.96
N TYR A 82 -6.99 -0.63 4.88
CA TYR A 82 -7.71 -1.77 4.30
C TYR A 82 -9.04 -2.04 5.00
N SER A 83 -9.08 -1.95 6.33
CA SER A 83 -10.31 -2.15 7.12
C SER A 83 -11.38 -1.13 6.74
N ARG A 84 -11.03 0.15 6.64
CA ARG A 84 -11.93 1.23 6.21
C ARG A 84 -12.34 1.08 4.75
N LEU A 85 -11.40 0.88 3.84
CA LEU A 85 -11.65 0.85 2.40
C LEU A 85 -12.45 -0.39 1.98
N LYS A 86 -12.18 -1.56 2.57
CA LYS A 86 -12.99 -2.77 2.33
C LYS A 86 -14.44 -2.59 2.77
N ALA A 87 -14.68 -1.99 3.94
CA ALA A 87 -16.04 -1.66 4.38
C ALA A 87 -16.78 -0.68 3.44
N ARG A 88 -16.06 0.03 2.56
CA ARG A 88 -16.62 0.96 1.57
C ARG A 88 -16.61 0.41 0.14
N GLY A 89 -16.33 -0.89 -0.05
CA GLY A 89 -16.47 -1.55 -1.35
C GLY A 89 -15.26 -1.44 -2.28
N PHE A 90 -14.12 -0.89 -1.83
CA PHE A 90 -12.97 -0.65 -2.71
C PHE A 90 -12.32 -1.94 -3.20
N CYS A 91 -12.25 -2.96 -2.33
CA CYS A 91 -11.74 -4.29 -2.69
C CYS A 91 -12.65 -4.95 -3.74
N GLU A 92 -13.98 -4.93 -3.54
CA GLU A 92 -14.96 -5.56 -4.41
C GLU A 92 -15.01 -4.90 -5.81
N ARG A 93 -14.78 -3.58 -5.89
CA ARG A 93 -14.67 -2.85 -7.16
C ARG A 93 -13.33 -3.06 -7.87
N GLY A 94 -12.34 -3.62 -7.17
CA GLY A 94 -10.99 -3.79 -7.67
C GLY A 94 -10.17 -2.49 -7.75
N ASP A 95 -10.53 -1.49 -6.95
CA ASP A 95 -9.83 -0.19 -6.89
C ASP A 95 -8.56 -0.26 -6.02
N ILE A 96 -8.51 -1.25 -5.13
CA ILE A 96 -7.33 -1.70 -4.36
C ILE A 96 -7.31 -3.25 -4.37
N PRO A 97 -6.21 -3.91 -3.95
CA PRO A 97 -6.19 -5.36 -3.77
C PRO A 97 -7.23 -5.82 -2.73
N ASP A 98 -7.76 -7.03 -2.86
CA ASP A 98 -8.56 -7.60 -1.77
C ASP A 98 -7.67 -7.93 -0.56
N VAL A 99 -8.18 -7.75 0.66
CA VAL A 99 -7.50 -8.19 1.89
C VAL A 99 -8.07 -9.51 2.38
N TYR A 100 -7.18 -10.51 2.52
CA TYR A 100 -7.52 -11.85 2.98
C TYR A 100 -7.40 -11.99 4.50
N GLY A 101 -6.40 -11.36 5.11
CA GLY A 101 -6.22 -11.43 6.56
C GLY A 101 -4.97 -10.72 7.07
N VAL A 102 -4.72 -10.86 8.37
CA VAL A 102 -3.49 -10.42 9.04
C VAL A 102 -2.85 -11.58 9.80
N ILE A 103 -1.54 -11.59 9.90
CA ILE A 103 -0.77 -12.53 10.73
C ILE A 103 0.00 -11.69 11.73
N LYS A 104 -0.14 -11.96 13.03
CA LYS A 104 0.50 -11.16 14.07
C LYS A 104 1.55 -11.95 14.83
N GLN A 105 2.52 -11.24 15.39
CA GLN A 105 3.52 -11.83 16.30
C GLN A 105 4.26 -13.02 15.68
N ILE A 106 4.62 -12.88 14.40
CA ILE A 106 5.31 -13.91 13.62
C ILE A 106 6.63 -14.22 14.31
N ASN A 107 6.92 -15.51 14.50
CA ASN A 107 8.27 -15.93 14.86
C ASN A 107 9.14 -15.85 13.58
N PRO A 108 10.16 -14.96 13.52
CA PRO A 108 11.00 -14.85 12.32
C PRO A 108 11.73 -16.15 11.98
N ARG A 109 11.94 -17.02 12.98
CA ARG A 109 12.59 -18.33 12.84
C ARG A 109 11.58 -19.46 12.55
N SER A 110 10.41 -19.14 12.03
CA SER A 110 9.43 -20.15 11.63
C SER A 110 9.98 -20.97 10.47
N GLU A 111 9.78 -22.28 10.55
CA GLU A 111 10.22 -23.23 9.52
C GLU A 111 9.66 -22.84 8.14
N GLY A 112 10.51 -22.83 7.12
CA GLY A 112 10.14 -22.42 5.76
C GLY A 112 10.13 -20.92 5.51
N TRP A 113 10.19 -20.08 6.55
CA TRP A 113 10.20 -18.61 6.45
C TRP A 113 11.52 -17.97 6.94
N GLU A 114 12.32 -18.70 7.70
CA GLU A 114 13.58 -18.24 8.31
C GLU A 114 14.54 -17.49 7.37
N LYS A 115 14.67 -17.94 6.12
CA LYS A 115 15.56 -17.31 5.13
C LYS A 115 15.02 -16.00 4.59
N ILE A 116 13.70 -15.84 4.60
CA ILE A 116 12.99 -14.65 4.11
C ILE A 116 12.93 -13.61 5.24
N LEU A 117 12.71 -14.06 6.48
CA LEU A 117 12.50 -13.22 7.64
C LEU A 117 13.78 -12.93 8.44
N TYR A 118 14.96 -13.18 7.88
CA TYR A 118 16.23 -13.03 8.59
C TYR A 118 16.49 -11.59 9.08
N ASN A 119 15.98 -10.57 8.37
CA ASN A 119 16.13 -9.16 8.75
C ASN A 119 15.31 -8.78 9.99
N PHE A 120 14.38 -9.62 10.43
CA PHE A 120 13.58 -9.42 11.64
C PHE A 120 14.17 -10.15 12.86
N PHE A 121 15.33 -10.82 12.73
CA PHE A 121 15.89 -11.65 13.82
C PHE A 121 16.36 -10.82 15.02
N GLU A 122 16.75 -9.57 14.77
CA GLU A 122 17.29 -8.65 15.77
C GLU A 122 16.27 -7.59 16.19
N ASP A 123 15.02 -7.70 15.74
CA ASP A 123 13.96 -6.79 16.16
C ASP A 123 13.58 -7.07 17.61
N ASP A 124 13.39 -6.00 18.39
CA ASP A 124 12.93 -6.09 19.78
C ASP A 124 11.50 -6.66 19.91
N THR A 125 10.73 -6.60 18.82
CA THR A 125 9.35 -7.08 18.79
C THR A 125 9.12 -7.97 17.56
N ARG A 126 8.18 -8.92 17.70
CA ARG A 126 7.87 -9.84 16.61
C ARG A 126 7.09 -9.15 15.50
N PRO A 127 7.48 -9.30 14.22
CA PRO A 127 6.81 -8.64 13.12
C PRO A 127 5.37 -9.13 12.94
N SER A 128 4.59 -8.33 12.23
CA SER A 128 3.23 -8.66 11.79
C SER A 128 3.13 -8.50 10.28
N ALA A 129 2.14 -9.13 9.65
CA ALA A 129 1.96 -9.12 8.22
C ALA A 129 0.50 -8.95 7.82
N ILE A 130 0.28 -8.37 6.64
CA ILE A 130 -1.01 -8.35 5.96
C ILE A 130 -0.95 -9.29 4.75
N VAL A 131 -2.02 -10.05 4.54
CA VAL A 131 -2.17 -10.98 3.42
C VAL A 131 -3.22 -10.42 2.47
N ILE A 132 -2.81 -10.09 1.25
CA ILE A 132 -3.64 -9.41 0.25
C ILE A 132 -3.61 -10.12 -1.10
N GLU A 133 -4.53 -9.75 -1.99
CA GLU A 133 -4.63 -10.24 -3.36
C GLU A 133 -3.32 -10.00 -4.13
N TYR A 134 -2.80 -11.06 -4.76
CA TYR A 134 -1.76 -10.91 -5.77
C TYR A 134 -2.41 -10.55 -7.11
N ILE A 135 -1.93 -9.47 -7.74
CA ILE A 135 -2.44 -9.00 -9.04
C ILE A 135 -1.52 -9.55 -10.14
N PRO A 136 -1.95 -10.57 -10.92
CA PRO A 136 -1.12 -11.11 -11.99
C PRO A 136 -1.07 -10.13 -13.17
N ASN A 137 0.06 -10.14 -13.89
CA ASN A 137 0.30 -9.33 -15.09
C ASN A 137 0.04 -7.83 -14.86
N SER A 138 0.42 -7.32 -13.69
CA SER A 138 0.35 -5.89 -13.39
C SER A 138 1.71 -5.23 -13.47
N GLY A 139 1.74 -3.99 -13.92
CA GLY A 139 2.91 -3.12 -13.89
C GLY A 139 2.59 -1.79 -13.23
N ILE A 140 3.63 -1.18 -12.64
CA ILE A 140 3.58 0.21 -12.17
C ILE A 140 3.29 1.11 -13.37
N ILE A 141 2.46 2.13 -13.18
CA ILE A 141 2.19 3.11 -14.23
C ILE A 141 3.48 3.84 -14.64
N ASN A 142 3.71 3.93 -15.94
CA ASN A 142 4.89 4.53 -16.54
C ASN A 142 4.55 5.16 -17.90
N LEU A 143 5.50 5.91 -18.46
CA LEU A 143 5.31 6.61 -19.74
C LEU A 143 4.87 5.67 -20.89
N PRO A 144 5.43 4.46 -21.03
CA PRO A 144 4.95 3.51 -22.05
C PRO A 144 3.53 2.96 -21.87
N ASN A 145 3.06 2.74 -20.63
CA ASN A 145 1.83 1.97 -20.37
C ASN A 145 0.64 2.79 -19.84
N PHE A 146 0.82 4.08 -19.56
CA PHE A 146 -0.27 4.89 -19.03
C PHE A 146 -1.35 5.16 -20.09
N SER A 147 -2.58 5.40 -19.61
CA SER A 147 -3.63 6.00 -20.42
C SER A 147 -4.34 7.08 -19.62
N TYR A 148 -4.84 8.10 -20.31
CA TYR A 148 -5.58 9.19 -19.66
C TYR A 148 -6.83 8.67 -18.92
N ALA A 149 -7.47 7.62 -19.43
CA ALA A 149 -8.61 6.98 -18.77
C ALA A 149 -8.21 6.34 -17.44
N ALA A 150 -7.09 5.61 -17.41
CA ALA A 150 -6.59 4.99 -16.19
C ALA A 150 -6.16 6.03 -15.14
N LEU A 151 -5.49 7.11 -15.56
CA LEU A 151 -5.09 8.20 -14.68
C LEU A 151 -6.29 8.92 -14.04
N LYS A 152 -7.31 9.24 -14.84
CA LYS A 152 -8.56 9.81 -14.30
C LYS A 152 -9.25 8.86 -13.34
N LYS A 153 -9.24 7.56 -13.62
CA LYS A 153 -9.78 6.54 -12.71
C LYS A 153 -9.02 6.55 -11.38
N LEU A 154 -7.69 6.50 -11.39
CA LEU A 154 -6.86 6.53 -10.18
C LEU A 154 -7.09 7.81 -9.36
N ARG A 155 -7.16 8.96 -10.03
CA ARG A 155 -7.47 10.25 -9.38
C ARG A 155 -8.88 10.28 -8.78
N HIS A 156 -9.85 9.64 -9.42
CA HIS A 156 -11.21 9.51 -8.90
C HIS A 156 -11.23 8.59 -7.67
N ILE A 157 -10.59 7.43 -7.74
CA ILE A 157 -10.45 6.51 -6.60
C ILE A 157 -9.83 7.22 -5.40
N LEU A 158 -8.76 8.01 -5.61
CA LEU A 158 -8.10 8.76 -4.54
C LEU A 158 -9.07 9.76 -3.87
N ALA A 159 -9.89 10.45 -4.66
CA ALA A 159 -10.93 11.33 -4.11
C ALA A 159 -11.98 10.55 -3.29
N GLU A 160 -12.40 9.38 -3.75
CA GLU A 160 -13.31 8.52 -2.99
C GLU A 160 -12.66 8.00 -1.68
N MET A 161 -11.34 7.74 -1.67
CA MET A 161 -10.63 7.39 -0.43
C MET A 161 -10.71 8.53 0.58
N HIS A 162 -10.57 9.78 0.14
CA HIS A 162 -10.72 10.96 1.01
C HIS A 162 -12.16 11.07 1.56
N GLU A 163 -13.17 10.77 0.76
CA GLU A 163 -14.58 10.68 1.22
C GLU A 163 -14.80 9.53 2.22
N ALA A 164 -14.00 8.46 2.11
CA ALA A 164 -13.94 7.38 3.10
C ALA A 164 -13.11 7.74 4.36
N TRP A 165 -12.53 8.94 4.41
CA TRP A 165 -11.66 9.44 5.47
C TRP A 165 -10.33 8.68 5.55
N VAL A 166 -9.76 8.33 4.40
CA VAL A 166 -8.44 7.73 4.26
C VAL A 166 -7.60 8.64 3.37
N GLU A 167 -6.50 9.17 3.91
CA GLU A 167 -5.41 9.79 3.14
C GLU A 167 -4.40 8.71 2.80
N HIS A 168 -3.93 8.65 1.55
CA HIS A 168 -2.92 7.67 1.17
C HIS A 168 -1.54 8.05 1.73
N SER A 169 -1.28 9.35 1.83
CA SER A 169 -0.05 10.02 2.24
C SER A 169 1.18 9.75 1.35
N ASP A 170 1.02 9.00 0.25
CA ASP A 170 2.08 8.69 -0.71
C ASP A 170 1.55 8.51 -2.15
N PRO A 171 0.86 9.51 -2.74
CA PRO A 171 0.12 9.36 -3.99
C PRO A 171 1.01 9.41 -5.24
N TYR A 172 2.17 8.75 -5.21
CA TYR A 172 3.14 8.75 -6.31
C TYR A 172 2.98 7.54 -7.24
N PRO A 173 3.45 7.63 -8.50
CA PRO A 173 3.25 6.59 -9.51
C PRO A 173 3.66 5.18 -9.10
N ARG A 174 4.68 5.02 -8.23
CA ARG A 174 5.12 3.72 -7.71
C ARG A 174 4.02 2.92 -6.98
N ASN A 175 2.98 3.61 -6.50
CA ASN A 175 1.85 3.04 -5.77
C ASN A 175 0.59 2.89 -6.65
N MET A 176 0.73 3.10 -7.96
CA MET A 176 -0.35 2.95 -8.94
C MET A 176 -0.04 1.76 -9.86
N LEU A 177 -0.87 0.72 -9.80
CA LEU A 177 -0.75 -0.44 -10.67
C LEU A 177 -1.78 -0.41 -11.79
N LEU A 178 -1.35 -0.88 -12.97
CA LEU A 178 -2.20 -1.21 -14.10
C LEU A 178 -2.08 -2.69 -14.40
N GLN A 179 -3.22 -3.38 -14.47
CA GLN A 179 -3.27 -4.78 -14.88
C GLN A 179 -3.44 -4.90 -16.39
N GLU A 180 -2.52 -5.60 -17.03
CA GLU A 180 -2.58 -5.90 -18.46
C GLU A 180 -3.77 -6.80 -18.79
N GLY A 181 -4.34 -6.62 -19.99
CA GLY A 181 -5.48 -7.40 -20.48
C GLY A 181 -6.85 -7.00 -19.91
N THR A 182 -6.91 -6.57 -18.65
CA THR A 182 -8.17 -6.11 -18.01
C THR A 182 -8.29 -4.60 -17.98
N GLY A 183 -7.18 -3.87 -17.98
CA GLY A 183 -7.15 -2.42 -17.79
C GLY A 183 -7.53 -1.98 -16.36
N ARG A 184 -7.54 -2.91 -15.39
CA ARG A 184 -7.78 -2.59 -13.98
C ARG A 184 -6.67 -1.65 -13.49
N ALA A 185 -7.05 -0.44 -13.10
CA ALA A 185 -6.18 0.53 -12.44
C ALA A 185 -6.51 0.56 -10.96
N LEU A 186 -5.49 0.43 -10.10
CA LEU A 186 -5.65 0.30 -8.66
C LEU A 186 -4.51 0.98 -7.89
N TRP A 187 -4.80 1.33 -6.64
CA TRP A 187 -3.82 1.83 -5.67
C TRP A 187 -3.32 0.70 -4.76
N ILE A 188 -2.04 0.77 -4.39
CA ILE A 188 -1.38 -0.15 -3.47
C ILE A 188 -0.56 0.63 -2.43
N ASP A 189 -0.06 -0.08 -1.42
CA ASP A 189 0.91 0.42 -0.45
C ASP A 189 0.38 1.51 0.50
N PHE A 190 -0.29 1.07 1.57
CA PHE A 190 -0.95 1.96 2.54
C PHE A 190 -0.20 2.06 3.88
N ASP A 191 1.10 1.78 3.91
CA ASP A 191 1.86 1.72 5.16
C ASP A 191 2.13 3.07 5.83
N VAL A 192 1.98 4.16 5.08
CA VAL A 192 2.00 5.53 5.61
C VAL A 192 0.61 6.19 5.58
N ALA A 193 -0.42 5.45 5.19
CA ALA A 193 -1.78 5.98 5.06
C ALA A 193 -2.35 6.40 6.42
N ARG A 194 -3.21 7.43 6.39
CA ARG A 194 -3.87 7.96 7.58
C ARG A 194 -5.36 7.75 7.49
N THR A 195 -5.90 7.02 8.47
CA THR A 195 -7.35 6.79 8.59
C THR A 195 -7.93 7.68 9.68
N TYR A 196 -8.90 8.52 9.32
CA TYR A 196 -9.49 9.49 10.23
C TYR A 196 -10.86 9.03 10.74
N THR A 197 -11.19 9.52 11.94
CA THR A 197 -12.54 9.37 12.47
C THR A 197 -13.47 10.40 11.81
N PRO A 198 -14.60 9.99 11.21
CA PRO A 198 -15.55 10.91 10.61
C PRO A 198 -15.97 12.01 11.59
N GLY A 199 -15.95 13.27 11.14
CA GLY A 199 -16.31 14.43 11.97
C GLY A 199 -15.22 14.93 12.92
N MET A 200 -14.07 14.25 13.01
CA MET A 200 -12.92 14.69 13.82
C MET A 200 -11.77 15.30 12.98
N VAL A 201 -11.97 15.44 11.66
CA VAL A 201 -10.95 15.96 10.74
C VAL A 201 -10.88 17.48 10.82
N THR A 202 -9.69 17.99 11.17
CA THR A 202 -9.36 19.42 11.22
C THR A 202 -9.24 20.03 9.83
N GLU A 203 -9.31 21.35 9.72
CA GLU A 203 -9.09 22.06 8.46
C GLU A 203 -7.69 21.80 7.88
N ARG A 204 -6.67 21.72 8.75
CA ARG A 204 -5.30 21.35 8.35
C ARG A 204 -5.26 19.97 7.69
N GLN A 205 -5.91 18.97 8.28
CA GLN A 205 -5.96 17.63 7.70
C GLN A 205 -6.74 17.59 6.38
N ARG A 206 -7.84 18.38 6.26
CA ARG A 206 -8.53 18.52 4.96
C ARG A 206 -7.63 19.12 3.88
N SER A 207 -6.74 20.04 4.24
CA SER A 207 -5.77 20.60 3.28
C SER A 207 -4.81 19.55 2.74
N TRP A 208 -4.52 18.47 3.49
CA TRP A 208 -3.68 17.37 3.00
C TRP A 208 -4.38 16.56 1.91
N PHE A 209 -5.69 16.30 2.05
CA PHE A 209 -6.48 15.63 1.00
C PHE A 209 -6.46 16.44 -0.30
N VAL A 210 -6.66 17.75 -0.20
CA VAL A 210 -6.55 18.67 -1.34
C VAL A 210 -5.14 18.64 -1.93
N GLY A 211 -4.11 18.59 -1.09
CA GLY A 211 -2.72 18.43 -1.49
C GLY A 211 -2.48 17.17 -2.33
N GLU A 212 -2.97 16.00 -1.88
CA GLU A 212 -2.83 14.75 -2.64
C GLU A 212 -3.50 14.81 -4.01
N LEU A 213 -4.71 15.38 -4.08
CA LEU A 213 -5.42 15.56 -5.36
C LEU A 213 -4.68 16.51 -6.28
N ASN A 214 -4.10 17.60 -5.75
CA ASN A 214 -3.32 18.55 -6.54
C ASN A 214 -2.04 17.91 -7.10
N VAL A 215 -1.37 17.05 -6.34
CA VAL A 215 -0.21 16.28 -6.83
C VAL A 215 -0.63 15.39 -8.00
N MET A 216 -1.77 14.72 -7.90
CA MET A 216 -2.31 13.91 -8.99
C MET A 216 -2.70 14.73 -10.22
N ASP A 217 -3.34 15.89 -10.03
CA ASP A 217 -3.70 16.79 -11.12
C ASP A 217 -2.46 17.27 -11.89
N GLN A 218 -1.43 17.72 -11.18
CA GLN A 218 -0.17 18.14 -11.77
C GLN A 218 0.54 17.00 -12.52
N PHE A 219 0.52 15.78 -11.96
CA PHE A 219 1.08 14.61 -12.62
C PHE A 219 0.37 14.33 -13.95
N ILE A 220 -0.96 14.38 -13.97
CA ILE A 220 -1.76 14.18 -15.18
C ILE A 220 -1.48 15.27 -16.22
N GLU A 221 -1.46 16.53 -15.82
CA GLU A 221 -1.18 17.67 -16.71
C GLU A 221 0.22 17.58 -17.34
N ALA A 222 1.23 17.18 -16.56
CA ALA A 222 2.59 17.00 -17.04
C ALA A 222 2.69 15.89 -18.10
N LEU A 223 1.99 14.77 -17.91
CA LEU A 223 1.94 13.67 -18.88
C LEU A 223 1.27 14.08 -20.19
N VAL A 224 0.12 14.76 -20.11
CA VAL A 224 -0.60 15.25 -21.30
C VAL A 224 0.23 16.25 -22.09
N SER A 225 0.95 17.12 -21.39
CA SER A 225 1.85 18.10 -22.02
C SER A 225 3.02 17.42 -22.74
N THR A 226 3.56 16.34 -22.16
CA THR A 226 4.68 15.58 -22.73
C THR A 226 4.24 14.80 -23.98
N GLU A 227 3.06 14.16 -23.95
CA GLU A 227 2.49 13.47 -25.11
C GLU A 227 2.24 14.45 -26.26
N SER A 228 1.66 15.61 -25.96
CA SER A 228 1.42 16.67 -26.93
C SER A 228 2.70 17.17 -27.60
N LEU A 229 3.79 17.33 -26.84
CA LEU A 229 5.10 17.71 -27.37
C LEU A 229 5.70 16.61 -28.25
N SER A 230 5.59 15.34 -27.84
CA SER A 230 6.08 14.21 -28.63
C SER A 230 5.38 14.08 -29.99
N PHE A 231 4.08 14.36 -30.04
CA PHE A 231 3.28 14.38 -31.26
C PHE A 231 3.68 15.54 -32.20
N ILE A 232 3.98 16.72 -31.65
CA ILE A 232 4.46 17.87 -32.43
C ILE A 232 5.87 17.63 -32.99
N MET A 233 6.75 16.94 -32.25
CA MET A 233 8.13 16.67 -32.70
C MET A 233 8.25 15.56 -33.75
N GLN A 234 7.18 14.77 -33.98
CA GLN A 234 7.16 13.68 -34.96
C GLN A 234 6.44 14.06 -36.28
N ASN A 235 5.91 15.28 -36.39
CA ASN A 235 5.25 15.84 -37.57
C ASN A 235 5.98 17.10 -38.09
#